data_AF-A0A158JZ07-F1
#
_entry.id   AF-A0A158JZ07-F1
#
_cell.length_a   1.000
_cell.length_b   1.000
_cell.length_c   1.000
_cell.angle_alpha   90.00
_cell.angle_beta   90.00
_cell.angle_gamma   90.00
#
_symmetry.space_group_name_H-M   'P 1'
#
loop_
_entity.id
_entity.type
_entity.pdbx_description
1 polymer ?
#
loop_
_entity_poly.entity_id
_entity_poly.type
_entity_poly.pdbx_seq_one_letter_code
_entity_poly.pdbx_strand_id
1 'polypeptide(L)'
;MNPHYSAFIELGKTLVRERGIQWDMPVDKTGSARDGVGWNLTVIAGDVPPPNYYLRDLGADTKALAIVNAERAEGNLTPLALQALSPAWQDLIKAAVAEQLLFKRNKASYVLQCIARPLRVIATCVDKEPWQLTVDDLRLAVRIGKAIQSSGKLGDLVAGIVRVVFDAQHICDAGQLYSSLAVPRMKMKSAIKAKHIWSQDELRADLEARKREERLPERRAFWELTRIVMTEKPRTFMDELRFAAIRTMIVTGLRIGEAALLPIDWKRERTHLDSRGLPAGESGGISTSLMLRHFAEKQQDDESDSAVLHENTQPVPDMFRTLLTETLDHVARITEPLRATLKLQCETGRLLPWYANDDLVSITELYTRLMGNPFWTAISREAFVDRYREGFDPRVLIDLHQRQSMEHRTGAIQLDMALYQFAHRL
;
A
#
# COMPACT_ATOMS: atom_id res chain seq x y z
N MET A 1 12.95 34.68 4.94
CA MET A 1 12.36 33.81 3.90
C MET A 1 13.23 33.94 2.66
N ASN A 2 13.84 32.85 2.21
CA ASN A 2 14.72 32.88 1.04
C ASN A 2 13.96 32.65 -0.28
N PRO A 3 14.54 33.02 -1.44
CA PRO A 3 13.89 32.89 -2.73
C PRO A 3 13.57 31.44 -3.11
N HIS A 4 14.42 30.48 -2.72
CA HIS A 4 14.25 29.06 -3.03
C HIS A 4 13.01 28.46 -2.35
N TYR A 5 12.82 28.76 -1.06
CA TYR A 5 11.61 28.41 -0.34
C TYR A 5 10.37 28.97 -1.05
N SER A 6 10.38 30.25 -1.40
CA SER A 6 9.25 30.91 -2.05
C SER A 6 8.91 30.26 -3.40
N ALA A 7 9.93 29.97 -4.21
CA ALA A 7 9.77 29.28 -5.49
C ALA A 7 9.20 27.86 -5.33
N PHE A 8 9.63 27.13 -4.30
CA PHE A 8 9.12 25.79 -4.01
C PHE A 8 7.65 25.83 -3.58
N ILE A 9 7.24 26.82 -2.80
CA ILE A 9 5.83 27.01 -2.44
C ILE A 9 4.99 27.35 -3.67
N GLU A 10 5.46 28.22 -4.55
CA GLU A 10 4.75 28.57 -5.80
C GLU A 10 4.63 27.39 -6.77
N LEU A 11 5.65 26.52 -6.84
CA LEU A 11 5.55 25.25 -7.56
C LEU A 11 4.41 24.39 -6.97
N GLY A 12 4.38 24.20 -5.65
CA GLY A 12 3.32 23.46 -4.97
C GLY A 12 1.93 24.02 -5.25
N LYS A 13 1.77 25.34 -5.15
CA LYS A 13 0.51 26.05 -5.47
C LYS A 13 0.07 25.82 -6.90
N THR A 14 1.01 25.85 -7.84
CA THR A 14 0.73 25.64 -9.27
C THR A 14 0.23 24.21 -9.51
N LEU A 15 0.93 23.20 -8.98
CA LEU A 15 0.57 21.79 -9.14
C LEU A 15 -0.85 21.48 -8.62
N VAL A 16 -1.22 22.02 -7.45
CA VAL A 16 -2.55 21.75 -6.90
C VAL A 16 -3.66 22.55 -7.59
N ARG A 17 -3.34 23.77 -8.08
CA ARG A 17 -4.28 24.60 -8.84
C ARG A 17 -4.65 23.94 -10.16
N GLU A 18 -3.69 23.32 -10.85
CA GLU A 18 -3.94 22.53 -12.07
C GLU A 18 -4.89 21.34 -11.84
N ARG A 19 -4.98 20.85 -10.60
CA ARG A 19 -5.90 19.79 -10.18
C ARG A 19 -7.20 20.33 -9.56
N GLY A 20 -7.43 21.65 -9.59
CA GLY A 20 -8.62 22.28 -9.04
C GLY A 20 -8.69 22.26 -7.50
N ILE A 21 -7.56 22.06 -6.82
CA ILE A 21 -7.49 21.95 -5.35
C ILE A 21 -7.16 23.32 -4.77
N GLN A 22 -7.87 23.70 -3.69
CA GLN A 22 -7.60 24.93 -2.96
C GLN A 22 -6.33 24.79 -2.10
N TRP A 23 -5.41 25.75 -2.21
CA TRP A 23 -4.18 25.80 -1.42
C TRP A 23 -4.42 26.11 0.06
N ASP A 24 -5.37 27.01 0.31
CA ASP A 24 -5.71 27.44 1.65
C ASP A 24 -6.49 26.35 2.37
N MET A 25 -5.93 25.88 3.48
CA MET A 25 -6.48 24.81 4.30
C MET A 25 -6.66 25.37 5.71
N PRO A 26 -7.82 25.97 6.05
CA PRO A 26 -8.06 26.48 7.39
C PRO A 26 -8.01 25.33 8.40
N VAL A 27 -7.11 25.46 9.37
CA VAL A 27 -6.90 24.50 10.46
C VAL A 27 -7.33 25.08 11.80
N ASP A 28 -7.71 24.19 12.72
CA ASP A 28 -8.02 24.56 14.10
C ASP A 28 -6.75 24.87 14.91
N LYS A 29 -6.91 25.15 16.21
CA LYS A 29 -5.79 25.47 17.12
C LYS A 29 -4.77 24.35 17.23
N THR A 30 -5.16 23.09 16.99
CA THR A 30 -4.28 21.92 17.03
C THR A 30 -3.62 21.62 15.69
N GLY A 31 -4.04 22.30 14.61
CA GLY A 31 -3.55 22.07 13.25
C GLY A 31 -4.40 21.09 12.45
N SER A 32 -5.58 20.71 12.93
CA SER A 32 -6.50 19.83 12.19
C SER A 32 -7.44 20.62 11.29
N ALA A 33 -7.51 20.26 10.01
CA ALA A 33 -8.48 20.80 9.07
C ALA A 33 -9.88 20.23 9.34
N ARG A 34 -10.92 21.04 9.06
CA ARG A 34 -12.32 20.58 9.14
C ARG A 34 -12.59 19.50 8.10
N ASP A 35 -13.60 18.67 8.37
CA ASP A 35 -14.04 17.63 7.43
C ASP A 35 -14.43 18.25 6.08
N GLY A 36 -14.01 17.60 4.99
CA GLY A 36 -14.20 18.09 3.61
C GLY A 36 -13.18 19.14 3.14
N VAL A 37 -12.35 19.69 4.03
CA VAL A 37 -11.32 20.69 3.67
C VAL A 37 -9.95 20.04 3.41
N GLY A 38 -9.63 18.98 4.17
CA GLY A 38 -8.37 18.25 4.01
C GLY A 38 -8.23 17.64 2.62
N TRP A 39 -7.00 17.60 2.10
CA TRP A 39 -6.73 17.05 0.77
C TRP A 39 -6.85 15.53 0.78
N ASN A 40 -7.77 14.97 -0.01
CA ASN A 40 -7.85 13.53 -0.24
C ASN A 40 -6.75 13.11 -1.24
N LEU A 41 -5.61 12.69 -0.73
CA LEU A 41 -4.44 12.34 -1.54
C LEU A 41 -4.71 11.14 -2.46
N THR A 42 -5.55 10.20 -2.04
CA THR A 42 -5.95 9.05 -2.87
C THR A 42 -6.71 9.53 -4.11
N VAL A 43 -7.70 10.41 -3.94
CA VAL A 43 -8.49 10.97 -5.05
C VAL A 43 -7.62 11.88 -5.93
N ILE A 44 -6.77 12.71 -5.33
CA ILE A 44 -5.88 13.63 -6.07
C ILE A 44 -4.91 12.87 -6.97
N ALA A 45 -4.38 11.73 -6.49
CA ALA A 45 -3.51 10.86 -7.27
C ALA A 45 -4.26 10.04 -8.34
N GLY A 46 -5.59 9.95 -8.28
CA GLY A 46 -6.37 9.02 -9.09
C GLY A 46 -6.22 7.55 -8.65
N ASP A 47 -5.77 7.31 -7.42
CA ASP A 47 -5.68 5.97 -6.83
C ASP A 47 -7.08 5.41 -6.52
N VAL A 48 -7.22 4.08 -6.52
CA VAL A 48 -8.50 3.39 -6.22
C VAL A 48 -8.69 3.27 -4.70
N PRO A 49 -9.73 3.90 -4.11
CA PRO A 49 -10.06 3.70 -2.70
C PRO A 49 -10.81 2.37 -2.47
N PRO A 50 -10.79 1.79 -1.25
CA PRO A 50 -10.02 2.14 -0.05
C PRO A 50 -8.62 1.47 0.04
N PRO A 51 -7.68 1.99 0.87
CA PRO A 51 -7.83 3.06 1.87
C PRO A 51 -7.70 4.49 1.30
N ASN A 52 -8.46 5.41 1.89
CA ASN A 52 -8.33 6.84 1.61
C ASN A 52 -7.27 7.47 2.52
N TYR A 53 -6.28 8.14 1.94
CA TYR A 53 -5.26 8.90 2.65
C TYR A 53 -5.54 10.39 2.54
N TYR A 54 -5.57 11.08 3.68
CA TYR A 54 -5.86 12.51 3.73
C TYR A 54 -4.68 13.29 4.34
N LEU A 55 -4.30 14.39 3.69
CA LEU A 55 -3.56 15.46 4.35
C LEU A 55 -4.57 16.41 5.00
N ARG A 56 -4.79 16.21 6.30
CA ARG A 56 -5.70 17.03 7.11
C ARG A 56 -5.09 17.56 8.40
N ASP A 57 -3.93 17.05 8.78
CA ASP A 57 -3.28 17.38 10.06
C ASP A 57 -1.94 18.05 9.77
N LEU A 58 -1.92 19.36 9.99
CA LEU A 58 -0.80 20.28 9.86
C LEU A 58 -0.35 20.80 11.25
N GLY A 59 -0.63 20.03 12.30
CA GLY A 59 -0.18 20.28 13.66
C GLY A 59 1.11 19.55 14.03
N ALA A 60 1.58 19.78 15.25
CA ALA A 60 2.70 19.01 15.83
C ALA A 60 2.43 17.49 15.80
N ASP A 61 3.47 16.67 15.58
CA ASP A 61 3.38 15.22 15.70
C ASP A 61 3.24 14.85 17.18
N THR A 62 2.13 14.22 17.55
CA THR A 62 1.77 13.95 18.95
C THR A 62 2.79 13.07 19.67
N LYS A 63 3.43 12.13 18.96
CA LYS A 63 4.44 11.24 19.55
C LYS A 63 5.78 11.95 19.70
N ALA A 64 6.18 12.76 18.73
CA ALA A 64 7.36 13.59 18.85
C ALA A 64 7.21 14.59 20.00
N LEU A 65 6.06 15.27 20.09
CA LEU A 65 5.76 16.24 21.14
C LEU A 65 5.81 15.63 22.54
N ALA A 66 5.32 14.40 22.70
CA ALA A 66 5.39 13.68 23.98
C ALA A 66 6.84 13.44 24.44
N ILE A 67 7.73 13.07 23.52
CA ILE A 67 9.15 12.87 23.82
C ILE A 67 9.84 14.20 24.12
N VAL A 68 9.60 15.24 23.32
CA VAL A 68 10.13 16.59 23.56
C VAL A 68 9.69 17.10 24.94
N ASN A 69 8.43 16.94 25.30
CA ASN A 69 7.92 17.38 26.60
C ASN A 69 8.48 16.56 27.77
N ALA A 70 8.78 15.28 27.59
CA ALA A 70 9.49 14.48 28.59
C ALA A 70 10.91 15.02 28.83
N GLU A 71 11.68 15.26 27.76
CA GLU A 71 13.04 15.84 27.87
C GLU A 71 13.00 17.26 28.49
N ARG A 72 11.98 18.06 28.15
CA ARG A 72 11.78 19.39 28.76
C ARG A 72 11.45 19.30 30.24
N ALA A 73 10.64 18.34 30.66
CA ALA A 73 10.32 18.12 32.07
C ALA A 73 11.57 17.71 32.86
N GLU A 74 12.44 16.86 32.31
CA GLU A 74 13.75 16.53 32.89
C GLU A 74 14.64 17.77 33.05
N GLY A 75 14.55 18.71 32.11
CA GLY A 75 15.25 20.00 32.14
C GLY A 75 14.56 21.11 32.94
N ASN A 76 13.47 20.84 33.67
CA ASN A 76 12.63 21.85 34.36
C ASN A 76 12.11 22.98 33.44
N LEU A 77 11.86 22.67 32.18
CA LEU A 77 11.29 23.59 31.18
C LEU A 77 9.78 23.37 31.02
N THR A 78 9.05 24.45 30.74
CA THR A 78 7.60 24.40 30.50
C THR A 78 7.29 23.50 29.29
N PRO A 79 6.32 22.56 29.39
CA PRO A 79 5.87 21.75 28.28
C PRO A 79 5.32 22.59 27.12
N LEU A 80 5.60 22.15 25.90
CA LEU A 80 5.01 22.70 24.68
C LEU A 80 3.57 22.20 24.51
N ALA A 81 2.67 23.10 24.16
CA ALA A 81 1.28 22.76 23.87
C ALA A 81 1.16 22.11 22.48
N LEU A 82 0.15 21.25 22.31
CA LEU A 82 -0.23 20.76 20.99
C LEU A 82 -0.89 21.91 20.22
N GLN A 83 -0.20 22.40 19.20
CA GLN A 83 -0.64 23.54 18.40
C GLN A 83 -0.42 23.31 16.90
N ALA A 84 -1.13 24.10 16.09
CA ALA A 84 -0.89 24.21 14.66
C ALA A 84 0.56 24.64 14.40
N LEU A 85 1.19 24.07 13.37
CA LEU A 85 2.52 24.50 12.95
C LEU A 85 2.48 25.92 12.37
N SER A 86 3.62 26.60 12.31
CA SER A 86 3.70 27.94 11.69
C SER A 86 3.18 27.90 10.25
N PRO A 87 2.62 29.01 9.72
CA PRO A 87 2.14 29.05 8.33
C PRO A 87 3.20 28.60 7.32
N ALA A 88 4.48 28.93 7.55
CA ALA A 88 5.55 28.52 6.66
C ALA A 88 5.85 27.01 6.71
N TRP A 89 5.73 26.37 7.88
CA TRP A 89 5.80 24.91 7.98
C TRP A 89 4.60 24.23 7.30
N GLN A 90 3.40 24.77 7.46
CA GLN A 90 2.21 24.27 6.79
C GLN A 90 2.34 24.34 5.26
N ASP A 91 2.82 25.47 4.74
CA ASP A 91 3.07 25.65 3.31
C ASP A 91 4.16 24.72 2.79
N LEU A 92 5.25 24.52 3.55
CA LEU A 92 6.30 23.56 3.16
C LEU A 92 5.78 22.14 3.08
N ILE A 93 4.98 21.70 4.05
CA ILE A 93 4.37 20.36 4.06
C ILE A 93 3.46 20.20 2.85
N LYS A 94 2.57 21.18 2.58
CA LYS A 94 1.68 21.16 1.42
C LYS A 94 2.47 21.12 0.10
N ALA A 95 3.53 21.92 -0.03
CA ALA A 95 4.37 21.97 -1.24
C ALA A 95 5.10 20.64 -1.47
N ALA A 96 5.71 20.07 -0.42
CA ALA A 96 6.38 18.78 -0.50
C ALA A 96 5.39 17.64 -0.82
N VAL A 97 4.19 17.66 -0.22
CA VAL A 97 3.14 16.68 -0.55
C VAL A 97 2.70 16.84 -2.01
N ALA A 98 2.46 18.06 -2.50
CA ALA A 98 2.07 18.31 -3.87
C ALA A 98 3.14 17.88 -4.88
N GLU A 99 4.41 18.24 -4.66
CA GLU A 99 5.52 17.81 -5.52
C GLU A 99 5.64 16.28 -5.54
N GLN A 100 5.64 15.64 -4.38
CA GLN A 100 5.84 14.20 -4.29
C GLN A 100 4.67 13.40 -4.85
N LEU A 101 3.44 13.89 -4.71
CA LEU A 101 2.22 13.23 -5.20
C LEU A 101 1.97 13.51 -6.69
N LEU A 102 2.09 14.75 -7.13
CA LEU A 102 1.64 15.18 -8.47
C LEU A 102 2.78 15.22 -9.48
N PHE A 103 3.98 15.61 -9.07
CA PHE A 103 5.13 15.68 -9.96
C PHE A 103 5.94 14.38 -9.94
N LYS A 104 6.28 13.86 -8.76
CA LYS A 104 7.01 12.59 -8.61
C LYS A 104 6.11 11.35 -8.66
N ARG A 105 4.78 11.52 -8.65
CA ARG A 105 3.77 10.44 -8.75
C ARG A 105 3.97 9.31 -7.74
N ASN A 106 4.40 9.65 -6.52
CA ASN A 106 4.50 8.67 -5.44
C ASN A 106 3.11 8.31 -4.88
N LYS A 107 2.96 7.07 -4.42
CA LYS A 107 1.71 6.58 -3.81
C LYS A 107 1.26 7.44 -2.62
N ALA A 108 -0.05 7.66 -2.48
CA ALA A 108 -0.62 8.48 -1.42
C ALA A 108 -0.19 8.03 0.00
N SER A 109 -0.12 6.72 0.24
CA SER A 109 0.36 6.13 1.50
C SER A 109 1.81 6.50 1.82
N TYR A 110 2.67 6.48 0.80
CA TYR A 110 4.07 6.86 0.92
C TYR A 110 4.20 8.34 1.21
N VAL A 111 3.48 9.20 0.49
CA VAL A 111 3.55 10.65 0.69
C VAL A 111 3.13 11.02 2.11
N LEU A 112 2.05 10.43 2.63
CA LEU A 112 1.62 10.71 4.01
C LEU A 112 2.63 10.23 5.06
N GLN A 113 3.15 9.00 4.92
CA GLN A 113 3.99 8.37 5.94
C GLN A 113 5.48 8.74 5.86
N CYS A 114 5.99 9.00 4.67
CA CYS A 114 7.40 9.21 4.40
C CYS A 114 7.75 10.67 4.08
N ILE A 115 6.77 11.52 3.75
CA ILE A 115 7.00 12.94 3.45
C ILE A 115 6.35 13.83 4.52
N ALA A 116 5.01 13.81 4.62
CA ALA A 116 4.28 14.72 5.50
C ALA A 116 4.62 14.51 6.98
N ARG A 117 4.59 13.25 7.45
CA ARG A 117 4.86 12.94 8.86
C ARG A 117 6.29 13.28 9.30
N PRO A 118 7.37 12.92 8.57
CA PRO A 118 8.72 13.34 8.97
C PRO A 118 8.92 14.85 8.97
N LEU A 119 8.31 15.60 8.04
CA LEU A 119 8.33 17.08 8.08
C LEU A 119 7.67 17.62 9.36
N ARG A 120 6.52 17.07 9.75
CA ARG A 120 5.86 17.42 11.01
C ARG A 120 6.72 17.09 12.24
N VAL A 121 7.45 15.97 12.22
CA VAL A 121 8.40 15.63 13.30
C VAL A 121 9.49 16.69 13.41
N ILE A 122 10.12 17.10 12.30
CA ILE A 122 11.12 18.17 12.33
C ILE A 122 10.52 19.45 12.92
N ALA A 123 9.38 19.90 12.38
CA ALA A 123 8.70 21.10 12.82
C ALA A 123 8.28 21.07 14.30
N THR A 124 8.02 19.89 14.86
CA THR A 124 7.67 19.72 16.29
C THR A 124 8.88 19.85 17.21
N CYS A 125 10.08 19.53 16.71
CA CYS A 125 11.30 19.52 17.51
C CYS A 125 11.98 20.89 17.58
N VAL A 126 11.55 21.86 16.77
CA VAL A 126 12.20 23.16 16.62
C VAL A 126 11.23 24.31 16.83
N ASP A 127 11.74 25.42 17.33
CA ASP A 127 11.02 26.71 17.40
C ASP A 127 11.63 27.69 16.38
N LYS A 128 11.66 27.26 15.10
CA LYS A 128 12.31 27.95 13.99
C LYS A 128 11.53 27.75 12.71
N GLU A 129 11.61 28.72 11.80
CA GLU A 129 11.04 28.58 10.46
C GLU A 129 11.92 27.69 9.57
N PRO A 130 11.36 27.06 8.51
CA PRO A 130 12.07 26.03 7.76
C PRO A 130 13.44 26.43 7.20
N TRP A 131 13.61 27.69 6.78
CA TRP A 131 14.88 28.19 6.23
C TRP A 131 15.97 28.44 7.28
N GLN A 132 15.60 28.51 8.57
CA GLN A 132 16.50 28.82 9.69
C GLN A 132 17.12 27.59 10.35
N LEU A 133 16.80 26.39 9.85
CA LEU A 133 17.27 25.14 10.45
C LEU A 133 18.78 24.98 10.35
N THR A 134 19.37 24.47 11.43
CA THR A 134 20.78 24.09 11.51
C THR A 134 20.95 22.57 11.56
N VAL A 135 22.21 22.12 11.48
CA VAL A 135 22.54 20.69 11.60
C VAL A 135 22.12 20.12 12.96
N ASP A 136 22.26 20.90 14.04
CA ASP A 136 21.95 20.42 15.39
C ASP A 136 20.44 20.28 15.61
N ASP A 137 19.64 21.20 15.05
CA ASP A 137 18.18 21.09 15.04
C ASP A 137 17.73 19.77 14.37
N LEU A 138 18.36 19.43 13.25
CA LEU A 138 18.04 18.21 12.50
C LEU A 138 18.56 16.94 13.19
N ARG A 139 19.71 17.00 13.88
CA ARG A 139 20.20 15.89 14.72
C ARG A 139 19.23 15.59 15.87
N LEU A 140 18.69 16.63 16.49
CA LEU A 140 17.64 16.52 17.50
C LEU A 140 16.41 15.82 16.92
N ALA A 141 15.91 16.29 15.77
CA ALA A 141 14.75 15.69 15.11
C ALA A 141 14.97 14.23 14.71
N VAL A 142 16.15 13.86 14.21
CA VAL A 142 16.51 12.47 13.89
C VAL A 142 16.54 11.60 15.15
N ARG A 143 17.12 12.09 16.25
CA ARG A 143 17.15 11.37 17.53
C ARG A 143 15.74 11.09 18.04
N ILE A 144 14.89 12.12 18.08
CA ILE A 144 13.49 11.99 18.51
C ILE A 144 12.74 11.04 17.57
N GLY A 145 12.93 11.17 16.26
CA GLY A 145 12.34 10.26 15.27
C GLY A 145 12.71 8.79 15.50
N LYS A 146 13.96 8.50 15.89
CA LYS A 146 14.40 7.14 16.26
C LYS A 146 13.72 6.65 17.54
N ALA A 147 13.52 7.51 18.53
CA ALA A 147 12.91 7.14 19.81
C ALA A 147 11.41 6.80 19.70
N ILE A 148 10.70 7.31 18.69
CA ILE A 148 9.25 7.06 18.50
C ILE A 148 8.93 5.59 18.12
N GLN A 149 9.85 4.89 17.45
CA GLN A 149 9.64 3.51 16.98
C GLN A 149 10.86 2.64 17.26
N SER A 150 10.65 1.44 17.79
CA SER A 150 11.73 0.48 18.11
C SER A 150 12.63 0.14 16.92
N SER A 151 12.11 0.22 15.69
CA SER A 151 12.89 -0.02 14.46
C SER A 151 13.81 1.13 14.06
N GLY A 152 13.66 2.33 14.65
CA GLY A 152 14.39 3.53 14.28
C GLY A 152 14.05 4.13 12.91
N LYS A 153 13.17 3.48 12.13
CA LYS A 153 12.87 3.82 10.72
C LYS A 153 12.42 5.26 10.52
N LEU A 154 11.63 5.82 11.45
CA LEU A 154 11.15 7.19 11.34
C LEU A 154 12.29 8.22 11.40
N GLY A 155 13.32 7.99 12.22
CA GLY A 155 14.50 8.85 12.24
C GLY A 155 15.29 8.80 10.93
N ASP A 156 15.37 7.63 10.28
CA ASP A 156 15.99 7.52 8.97
C ASP A 156 15.18 8.24 7.88
N LEU A 157 13.85 8.23 7.98
CA LEU A 157 12.98 9.01 7.10
C LEU A 157 13.16 10.52 7.31
N VAL A 158 13.29 10.97 8.56
CA VAL A 158 13.61 12.37 8.88
C VAL A 158 14.92 12.79 8.22
N ALA A 159 15.98 11.98 8.35
CA ALA A 159 17.25 12.24 7.67
C ALA A 159 17.10 12.23 6.14
N GLY A 160 16.30 11.29 5.59
CA GLY A 160 16.01 11.21 4.16
C GLY A 160 15.32 12.47 3.62
N ILE A 161 14.41 13.07 4.39
CA ILE A 161 13.71 14.30 4.03
C ILE A 161 14.62 15.51 3.98
N VAL A 162 15.64 15.58 4.84
CA VAL A 162 16.67 16.63 4.73
C VAL A 162 17.29 16.62 3.34
N ARG A 163 17.63 15.44 2.82
CA ARG A 163 18.18 15.34 1.47
C ARG A 163 17.18 15.64 0.37
N VAL A 164 15.97 15.07 0.45
CA VAL A 164 15.00 15.07 -0.66
C VAL A 164 14.21 16.37 -0.76
N VAL A 165 14.02 17.09 0.35
CA VAL A 165 13.28 18.35 0.39
C VAL A 165 14.22 19.51 0.67
N PHE A 166 14.91 19.51 1.82
CA PHE A 166 15.68 20.69 2.24
C PHE A 166 16.89 20.96 1.34
N ASP A 167 17.75 19.96 1.14
CA ASP A 167 18.96 20.12 0.33
C ASP A 167 18.64 20.20 -1.16
N ALA A 168 17.72 19.36 -1.65
CA ALA A 168 17.35 19.33 -3.08
C ALA A 168 16.68 20.64 -3.54
N GLN A 169 15.92 21.29 -2.67
CA GLN A 169 15.21 22.54 -2.97
C GLN A 169 15.87 23.76 -2.32
N HIS A 170 17.08 23.61 -1.77
CA HIS A 170 17.85 24.69 -1.13
C HIS A 170 17.03 25.51 -0.11
N ILE A 171 16.22 24.82 0.70
CA ILE A 171 15.28 25.46 1.63
C ILE A 171 16.01 26.18 2.76
N CYS A 172 17.13 25.64 3.27
CA CYS A 172 17.85 26.20 4.40
C CYS A 172 18.89 27.24 3.99
N ASP A 173 18.96 28.34 4.75
CA ASP A 173 19.97 29.40 4.56
C ASP A 173 21.40 28.89 4.89
N ALA A 174 21.50 27.87 5.75
CA ALA A 174 22.76 27.20 6.10
C ALA A 174 23.36 26.34 4.97
N GLY A 175 22.65 26.17 3.84
CA GLY A 175 23.09 25.34 2.72
C GLY A 175 22.74 23.85 2.90
N GLN A 176 23.56 22.96 2.33
CA GLN A 176 23.32 21.52 2.38
C GLN A 176 23.63 20.95 3.76
N LEU A 177 22.64 20.31 4.38
CA LEU A 177 22.70 19.85 5.78
C LEU A 177 22.85 18.33 5.90
N TYR A 178 22.41 17.56 4.90
CA TYR A 178 22.38 16.08 5.00
C TYR A 178 23.76 15.46 5.21
N SER A 179 24.78 15.97 4.52
CA SER A 179 26.16 15.47 4.62
C SER A 179 26.72 15.59 6.04
N SER A 180 26.29 16.62 6.78
CA SER A 180 26.74 16.94 8.13
C SER A 180 25.99 16.19 9.24
N LEU A 181 24.90 15.50 8.93
CA LEU A 181 24.13 14.72 9.91
C LEU A 181 24.84 13.44 10.37
N ALA A 182 25.91 13.02 9.69
CA ALA A 182 26.69 11.82 10.01
C ALA A 182 25.83 10.55 10.21
N VAL A 183 24.65 10.50 9.58
CA VAL A 183 23.79 9.32 9.62
C VAL A 183 24.55 8.21 8.91
N PRO A 184 24.73 7.01 9.51
CA PRO A 184 25.30 5.88 8.80
C PRO A 184 24.53 5.79 7.50
N ARG A 185 25.21 5.96 6.35
CA ARG A 185 24.53 5.96 5.06
C ARG A 185 23.57 4.80 5.12
N MET A 186 22.26 5.07 5.09
CA MET A 186 21.34 4.07 4.62
C MET A 186 22.03 3.61 3.35
N LYS A 187 22.44 2.34 3.30
CA LYS A 187 22.77 1.69 2.04
C LYS A 187 21.43 1.71 1.29
N MET A 188 21.03 2.88 0.81
CA MET A 188 20.21 2.99 -0.35
C MET A 188 20.88 2.02 -1.29
N LYS A 189 20.11 1.01 -1.71
CA LYS A 189 20.31 0.44 -3.03
C LYS A 189 20.59 1.66 -3.88
N SER A 190 21.87 1.83 -4.25
CA SER A 190 22.35 3.00 -4.95
C SER A 190 21.33 3.32 -6.02
N ALA A 191 21.06 4.61 -6.27
CA ALA A 191 20.33 5.05 -7.45
C ALA A 191 20.69 4.08 -8.56
N ILE A 192 19.71 3.22 -8.92
CA ILE A 192 19.97 2.07 -9.77
C ILE A 192 20.29 2.74 -11.10
N LYS A 193 21.59 2.99 -11.36
CA LYS A 193 22.06 3.34 -12.69
C LYS A 193 21.42 2.30 -13.58
N ALA A 194 20.70 2.74 -14.60
CA ALA A 194 20.00 1.81 -15.47
C ALA A 194 21.02 0.77 -15.97
N LYS A 195 20.65 -0.51 -15.88
CA LYS A 195 21.59 -1.63 -16.08
C LYS A 195 22.28 -1.61 -17.46
N HIS A 196 21.72 -0.89 -18.42
CA HIS A 196 22.31 -0.71 -19.75
C HIS A 196 23.58 0.18 -19.75
N ILE A 197 23.82 0.97 -18.70
CA ILE A 197 25.01 1.81 -18.54
C ILE A 197 26.16 1.06 -17.84
N TRP A 198 25.88 -0.12 -17.30
CA TRP A 198 26.86 -0.89 -16.53
C TRP A 198 27.81 -1.61 -17.48
N SER A 199 29.07 -1.75 -17.06
CA SER A 199 29.99 -2.61 -17.80
C SER A 199 29.53 -4.07 -17.73
N GLN A 200 29.94 -4.90 -18.70
CA GLN A 200 29.60 -6.34 -18.66
C GLN A 200 30.06 -7.01 -17.36
N ASP A 201 31.17 -6.55 -16.79
CA ASP A 201 31.74 -7.10 -15.56
C ASP A 201 30.96 -6.66 -14.32
N GLU A 202 30.48 -5.41 -14.28
CA GLU A 202 29.54 -4.96 -13.24
C GLU A 202 28.21 -5.72 -13.32
N LEU A 203 27.73 -6.00 -14.53
CA LEU A 203 26.51 -6.77 -14.75
C LEU A 203 26.67 -8.22 -14.28
N ARG A 204 27.80 -8.87 -14.63
CA ARG A 204 28.15 -10.22 -14.15
C ARG A 204 28.32 -10.23 -12.63
N ALA A 205 29.03 -9.26 -12.07
CA ALA A 205 29.27 -9.18 -10.64
C ALA A 205 27.97 -8.93 -9.84
N ASP A 206 27.01 -8.15 -10.34
CA ASP A 206 25.68 -8.02 -9.72
C ASP A 206 24.85 -9.30 -9.86
N LEU A 207 24.88 -9.95 -11.02
CA LEU A 207 24.21 -11.24 -11.20
C LEU A 207 24.81 -12.30 -10.28
N GLU A 208 26.13 -12.34 -10.10
CA GLU A 208 26.80 -13.22 -9.14
C GLU A 208 26.56 -12.81 -7.69
N ALA A 209 26.54 -11.52 -7.38
CA ALA A 209 26.19 -11.01 -6.05
C ALA A 209 24.74 -11.33 -5.66
N ARG A 210 23.83 -11.42 -6.63
CA ARG A 210 22.45 -11.92 -6.45
C ARG A 210 22.38 -13.43 -6.31
N LYS A 211 23.34 -14.16 -6.88
CA LYS A 211 23.50 -15.61 -6.76
C LYS A 211 24.22 -16.06 -5.48
N ARG A 212 24.73 -15.13 -4.65
CA ARG A 212 25.38 -15.51 -3.38
C ARG A 212 24.42 -16.36 -2.55
N GLU A 213 24.91 -17.55 -2.21
CA GLU A 213 24.17 -18.63 -1.54
C GLU A 213 23.51 -18.14 -0.23
N GLU A 214 24.16 -17.22 0.49
CA GLU A 214 23.66 -16.58 1.72
C GLU A 214 22.35 -15.79 1.56
N ARG A 215 22.01 -15.34 0.34
CA ARG A 215 20.79 -14.57 0.06
C ARG A 215 19.66 -15.40 -0.54
N LEU A 216 19.99 -16.58 -1.06
CA LEU A 216 19.00 -17.51 -1.55
C LEU A 216 18.52 -18.35 -0.36
N PRO A 217 17.21 -18.61 -0.23
CA PRO A 217 16.74 -19.56 0.76
C PRO A 217 17.44 -20.91 0.51
N GLU A 218 17.77 -21.62 1.58
CA GLU A 218 18.33 -22.96 1.47
C GLU A 218 17.46 -23.81 0.53
N ARG A 219 18.08 -24.70 -0.25
CA ARG A 219 17.34 -25.59 -1.16
C ARG A 219 16.22 -26.34 -0.43
N ARG A 220 16.46 -26.74 0.82
CA ARG A 220 15.47 -27.36 1.71
C ARG A 220 14.27 -26.45 1.96
N ALA A 221 14.48 -25.17 2.23
CA ALA A 221 13.42 -24.20 2.47
C ALA A 221 12.55 -23.97 1.22
N PHE A 222 13.16 -23.94 0.02
CA PHE A 222 12.41 -23.85 -1.23
C PHE A 222 11.51 -25.07 -1.46
N TRP A 223 12.03 -26.27 -1.23
CA TRP A 223 11.24 -27.50 -1.38
C TRP A 223 10.15 -27.61 -0.32
N GLU A 224 10.41 -27.16 0.91
CA GLU A 224 9.38 -27.10 1.95
C GLU A 224 8.28 -26.11 1.59
N LEU A 225 8.62 -24.92 1.07
CA LEU A 225 7.63 -23.99 0.56
C LEU A 225 6.79 -24.61 -0.56
N THR A 226 7.44 -25.29 -1.51
CA THR A 226 6.77 -25.99 -2.62
C THR A 226 5.82 -27.07 -2.10
N ARG A 227 6.27 -27.88 -1.13
CA ARG A 227 5.45 -28.89 -0.46
C ARG A 227 4.22 -28.24 0.19
N ILE A 228 4.41 -27.15 0.94
CA ILE A 228 3.32 -26.44 1.60
C ILE A 228 2.28 -25.96 0.58
N VAL A 229 2.69 -25.20 -0.44
CA VAL A 229 1.72 -24.58 -1.35
C VAL A 229 1.04 -25.56 -2.32
N MET A 230 1.63 -26.74 -2.54
CA MET A 230 1.10 -27.78 -3.42
C MET A 230 0.30 -28.85 -2.69
N THR A 231 0.53 -29.09 -1.40
CA THR A 231 -0.06 -30.25 -0.68
C THR A 231 -0.80 -29.91 0.61
N GLU A 232 -0.48 -28.81 1.28
CA GLU A 232 -1.14 -28.44 2.53
C GLU A 232 -2.49 -27.78 2.28
N LYS A 233 -3.45 -28.04 3.18
CA LYS A 233 -4.75 -27.38 3.14
C LYS A 233 -4.65 -25.98 3.76
N PRO A 234 -5.02 -24.91 3.04
CA PRO A 234 -4.97 -23.56 3.60
C PRO A 234 -5.99 -23.40 4.73
N ARG A 235 -5.57 -22.68 5.78
CA ARG A 235 -6.37 -22.51 7.01
C ARG A 235 -7.34 -21.34 6.91
N THR A 236 -6.96 -20.33 6.13
CA THR A 236 -7.72 -19.09 5.94
C THR A 236 -7.86 -18.76 4.47
N PHE A 237 -8.85 -17.91 4.14
CA PHE A 237 -9.04 -17.41 2.79
C PHE A 237 -7.80 -16.70 2.25
N MET A 238 -7.10 -15.96 3.11
CA MET A 238 -5.85 -15.29 2.75
C MET A 238 -4.72 -16.29 2.47
N ASP A 239 -4.69 -17.43 3.15
CA ASP A 239 -3.71 -18.48 2.88
C ASP A 239 -3.97 -19.13 1.52
N GLU A 240 -5.23 -19.38 1.13
CA GLU A 240 -5.58 -19.88 -0.21
C GLU A 240 -5.06 -18.92 -1.30
N LEU A 241 -5.32 -17.62 -1.16
CA LEU A 241 -4.82 -16.62 -2.12
C LEU A 241 -3.30 -16.55 -2.16
N ARG A 242 -2.63 -16.63 -0.99
CA ARG A 242 -1.15 -16.66 -0.93
C ARG A 242 -0.60 -17.91 -1.58
N PHE A 243 -1.21 -19.07 -1.34
CA PHE A 243 -0.79 -20.33 -1.93
C PHE A 243 -0.93 -20.28 -3.44
N ALA A 244 -2.06 -19.79 -3.95
CA ALA A 244 -2.28 -19.61 -5.39
C ALA A 244 -1.29 -18.62 -6.03
N ALA A 245 -1.01 -17.49 -5.37
CA ALA A 245 -0.02 -16.52 -5.83
C ALA A 245 1.39 -17.14 -5.88
N ILE A 246 1.79 -17.88 -4.85
CA ILE A 246 3.10 -18.55 -4.81
C ILE A 246 3.18 -19.68 -5.84
N ARG A 247 2.14 -20.51 -5.99
CA ARG A 247 2.05 -21.52 -7.06
C ARG A 247 2.26 -20.89 -8.43
N THR A 248 1.58 -19.77 -8.67
CA THR A 248 1.73 -19.00 -9.92
C THR A 248 3.15 -18.49 -10.10
N MET A 249 3.76 -17.90 -9.07
CA MET A 249 5.16 -17.43 -9.12
C MET A 249 6.16 -18.58 -9.35
N ILE A 250 5.97 -19.75 -8.75
CA ILE A 250 6.86 -20.91 -8.94
C ILE A 250 6.80 -21.39 -10.39
N VAL A 251 5.60 -21.45 -10.98
CA VAL A 251 5.38 -21.94 -12.35
C VAL A 251 5.83 -20.94 -13.42
N THR A 252 5.61 -19.65 -13.17
CA THR A 252 5.78 -18.60 -14.18
C THR A 252 7.05 -17.78 -13.98
N GLY A 253 7.59 -17.71 -12.76
CA GLY A 253 8.68 -16.80 -12.43
C GLY A 253 8.27 -15.33 -12.33
N LEU A 254 6.96 -15.02 -12.32
CA LEU A 254 6.46 -13.67 -12.08
C LEU A 254 6.94 -13.13 -10.74
N ARG A 255 7.13 -11.81 -10.67
CA ARG A 255 7.37 -11.12 -9.40
C ARG A 255 6.10 -11.09 -8.57
N ILE A 256 6.28 -10.93 -7.26
CA ILE A 256 5.16 -10.87 -6.31
C ILE A 256 4.12 -9.81 -6.67
N GLY A 257 4.54 -8.64 -7.16
CA GLY A 257 3.63 -7.59 -7.55
C GLY A 257 2.89 -7.90 -8.85
N GLU A 258 3.57 -8.47 -9.83
CA GLU A 258 2.97 -8.94 -11.09
C GLU A 258 1.93 -10.04 -10.83
N ALA A 259 2.24 -11.00 -9.94
CA ALA A 259 1.32 -12.06 -9.53
C ALA A 259 0.11 -11.52 -8.74
N ALA A 260 0.33 -10.54 -7.86
CA ALA A 260 -0.74 -9.92 -7.07
C ALA A 260 -1.68 -9.04 -7.91
N LEU A 261 -1.21 -8.57 -9.06
CA LEU A 261 -1.96 -7.70 -9.98
C LEU A 261 -2.46 -8.46 -11.22
N LEU A 262 -2.43 -9.79 -11.22
CA LEU A 262 -2.91 -10.55 -12.37
C LEU A 262 -4.36 -10.19 -12.73
N PRO A 263 -4.63 -9.85 -14.00
CA PRO A 263 -5.99 -9.55 -14.44
C PRO A 263 -6.86 -10.80 -14.39
N ILE A 264 -8.17 -10.64 -14.19
CA ILE A 264 -9.09 -11.77 -14.19
C ILE A 264 -9.14 -12.48 -15.56
N ASP A 265 -9.01 -11.72 -16.65
CA ASP A 265 -8.91 -12.22 -18.01
C ASP A 265 -7.44 -12.54 -18.37
N TRP A 266 -6.79 -13.31 -17.51
CA TRP A 266 -5.38 -13.67 -17.65
C TRP A 266 -5.10 -14.62 -18.83
N LYS A 267 -6.07 -15.47 -19.21
CA LYS A 267 -5.88 -16.58 -20.16
C LYS A 267 -5.82 -16.08 -21.60
N ARG A 268 -4.74 -16.42 -22.31
CA ARG A 268 -4.59 -16.23 -23.76
C ARG A 268 -4.07 -17.51 -24.39
N GLU A 269 -4.57 -17.85 -25.58
CA GLU A 269 -4.05 -18.98 -26.36
C GLU A 269 -3.36 -18.45 -27.60
N ARG A 270 -2.17 -18.99 -27.87
CA ARG A 270 -1.42 -18.69 -29.07
C ARG A 270 -1.29 -19.96 -29.90
N THR A 271 -1.83 -19.90 -31.11
CA THR A 271 -1.71 -20.97 -32.11
C THR A 271 -0.40 -20.81 -32.88
N HIS A 272 0.31 -21.90 -33.10
CA HIS A 272 1.51 -21.96 -33.92
C HIS A 272 1.23 -22.82 -35.16
N LEU A 273 1.64 -22.31 -36.30
CA LEU A 273 1.52 -22.97 -37.59
C LEU A 273 2.91 -23.39 -38.07
N ASP A 274 2.96 -24.49 -38.82
CA ASP A 274 4.17 -24.89 -39.52
C ASP A 274 4.40 -24.03 -40.79
N SER A 275 5.48 -24.32 -41.52
CA SER A 275 5.82 -23.63 -42.77
C SER A 275 4.79 -23.84 -43.90
N ARG A 276 3.83 -24.75 -43.74
CA ARG A 276 2.75 -25.05 -44.68
C ARG A 276 1.41 -24.46 -44.25
N GLY A 277 1.37 -23.74 -43.12
CA GLY A 277 0.15 -23.15 -42.58
C GLY A 277 -0.76 -24.15 -41.84
N LEU A 278 -0.28 -25.37 -41.58
CA LEU A 278 -1.00 -26.38 -40.80
C LEU A 278 -0.64 -26.27 -39.31
N PRO A 279 -1.46 -26.81 -38.38
CA PRO A 279 -1.12 -26.82 -36.96
C PRO A 279 0.26 -27.45 -36.72
N ALA A 280 1.14 -26.73 -36.03
CA ALA A 280 2.55 -27.11 -35.90
C ALA A 280 2.76 -28.52 -35.28
N GLY A 281 1.79 -29.01 -34.50
CA GLY A 281 1.79 -30.36 -33.93
C GLY A 281 1.74 -31.50 -34.94
N GLU A 282 1.15 -31.29 -36.13
CA GLU A 282 1.16 -32.30 -37.20
C GLU A 282 2.58 -32.55 -37.74
N SER A 283 3.42 -31.52 -37.68
CA SER A 283 4.83 -31.55 -38.07
C SER A 283 5.79 -31.82 -36.88
N GLY A 284 5.26 -32.29 -35.74
CA GLY A 284 6.03 -32.62 -34.53
C GLY A 284 6.35 -31.43 -33.60
N GLY A 285 5.76 -30.26 -33.85
CA GLY A 285 5.85 -29.05 -33.01
C GLY A 285 4.75 -28.95 -31.95
N ILE A 286 4.56 -27.75 -31.39
CA ILE A 286 3.48 -27.45 -30.44
C ILE A 286 2.43 -26.60 -31.16
N SER A 287 1.22 -27.13 -31.37
CA SER A 287 0.14 -26.40 -32.06
C SER A 287 -0.38 -25.21 -31.27
N THR A 288 -0.42 -25.29 -29.93
CA THR A 288 -1.02 -24.25 -29.08
C THR A 288 -0.22 -24.05 -27.79
N SER A 289 0.11 -22.82 -27.45
CA SER A 289 0.74 -22.46 -26.17
C SER A 289 -0.19 -21.58 -25.33
N LEU A 290 -0.29 -21.89 -24.03
CA LEU A 290 -0.93 -21.01 -23.06
C LEU A 290 -0.04 -19.78 -22.81
N MET A 291 -0.63 -18.60 -22.91
CA MET A 291 0.00 -17.32 -22.63
C MET A 291 -0.72 -16.67 -21.44
N LEU A 292 0.05 -16.22 -20.46
CA LEU A 292 -0.44 -15.53 -19.27
C LEU A 292 -0.35 -14.01 -19.48
N ARG A 293 -1.50 -13.34 -19.59
CA ARG A 293 -1.61 -11.87 -19.54
C ARG A 293 -1.29 -11.40 -18.11
N HIS A 294 -0.34 -10.49 -17.98
CA HIS A 294 0.04 -9.88 -16.72
C HIS A 294 0.41 -8.41 -16.90
N PHE A 295 0.49 -7.69 -15.80
CA PHE A 295 0.98 -6.32 -15.78
C PHE A 295 2.44 -6.31 -15.30
N ALA A 296 3.35 -5.99 -16.21
CA ALA A 296 4.78 -6.00 -15.94
C ALA A 296 5.19 -4.80 -15.07
N GLU A 297 5.96 -5.05 -14.01
CA GLU A 297 6.54 -4.00 -13.18
C GLU A 297 7.90 -3.54 -13.75
N LYS A 298 8.24 -2.25 -13.56
CA LYS A 298 9.58 -1.68 -13.79
C LYS A 298 10.10 -1.80 -15.23
N GLN A 299 9.26 -1.45 -16.22
CA GLN A 299 9.79 -0.97 -17.49
C GLN A 299 10.36 0.43 -17.18
N GLN A 300 11.69 0.56 -17.09
CA GLN A 300 12.34 1.88 -16.96
C GLN A 300 12.57 2.42 -18.36
N ASP A 301 11.64 3.23 -18.87
CA ASP A 301 11.96 4.25 -19.87
C ASP A 301 12.25 5.58 -19.16
N ASP A 302 13.05 6.44 -19.77
CA ASP A 302 13.53 7.71 -19.18
C ASP A 302 12.39 8.69 -18.79
N GLU A 303 11.18 8.48 -19.32
CA GLU A 303 9.95 9.21 -18.98
C GLU A 303 8.87 8.33 -18.32
N SER A 304 9.16 7.06 -18.06
CA SER A 304 8.15 6.10 -17.58
C SER A 304 7.78 6.34 -16.12
N ASP A 305 6.47 6.47 -15.93
CA ASP A 305 5.81 6.53 -14.65
C ASP A 305 5.91 5.18 -13.94
N SER A 306 6.50 5.15 -12.73
CA SER A 306 6.60 3.93 -11.92
C SER A 306 5.25 3.34 -11.50
N ALA A 307 4.15 4.07 -11.70
CA ALA A 307 2.77 3.61 -11.51
C ALA A 307 2.14 3.03 -12.79
N VAL A 308 2.74 3.23 -13.98
CA VAL A 308 2.19 2.70 -15.23
C VAL A 308 2.55 1.23 -15.36
N LEU A 309 1.53 0.41 -15.22
CA LEU A 309 1.55 -1.02 -15.45
C LEU A 309 1.40 -1.28 -16.96
N HIS A 310 2.40 -1.92 -17.58
CA HIS A 310 2.32 -2.31 -18.97
C HIS A 310 1.77 -3.73 -19.10
N GLU A 311 0.74 -3.90 -19.92
CA GLU A 311 0.24 -5.21 -20.28
C GLU A 311 1.30 -5.99 -21.07
N ASN A 312 1.57 -7.22 -20.64
CA ASN A 312 2.47 -8.13 -21.31
C ASN A 312 1.96 -9.57 -21.22
N THR A 313 2.50 -10.46 -22.05
CA THR A 313 2.16 -11.88 -22.06
C THR A 313 3.39 -12.74 -21.81
N GLN A 314 3.25 -13.75 -20.96
CA GLN A 314 4.32 -14.70 -20.68
C GLN A 314 3.92 -16.12 -21.12
N PRO A 315 4.77 -16.86 -21.84
CA PRO A 315 4.48 -18.26 -22.18
C PRO A 315 4.50 -19.13 -20.92
N VAL A 316 3.52 -20.02 -20.81
CA VAL A 316 3.44 -21.01 -19.72
C VAL A 316 3.89 -22.37 -20.24
N PRO A 317 4.87 -23.03 -19.59
CA PRO A 317 5.26 -24.39 -19.98
C PRO A 317 4.08 -25.34 -19.93
N ASP A 318 3.94 -26.20 -20.95
CA ASP A 318 2.74 -27.02 -21.14
C ASP A 318 2.48 -27.98 -19.96
N MET A 319 3.54 -28.48 -19.33
CA MET A 319 3.45 -29.33 -18.13
C MET A 319 2.73 -28.65 -16.94
N PHE A 320 2.65 -27.32 -16.91
CA PHE A 320 1.98 -26.55 -15.86
C PHE A 320 0.66 -25.94 -16.31
N ARG A 321 0.22 -26.19 -17.55
CA ARG A 321 -1.02 -25.61 -18.11
C ARG A 321 -2.22 -25.89 -17.21
N THR A 322 -2.44 -27.16 -16.86
CA THR A 322 -3.58 -27.59 -16.04
C THR A 322 -3.50 -26.98 -14.65
N LEU A 323 -2.35 -27.12 -13.98
CA LEU A 323 -2.12 -26.58 -12.64
C LEU A 323 -2.40 -25.08 -12.55
N LEU A 324 -1.87 -24.30 -13.50
CA LEU A 324 -2.05 -22.85 -13.51
C LEU A 324 -3.51 -22.48 -13.81
N THR A 325 -4.14 -23.15 -14.78
CA THR A 325 -5.54 -22.89 -15.15
C THR A 325 -6.47 -23.17 -13.98
N GLU A 326 -6.37 -24.34 -13.35
CA GLU A 326 -7.18 -24.71 -12.19
C GLU A 326 -6.96 -23.76 -11.01
N THR A 327 -5.71 -23.37 -10.76
CA THR A 327 -5.37 -22.44 -9.68
C THR A 327 -6.00 -21.07 -9.90
N LEU A 328 -5.86 -20.48 -11.09
CA LEU A 328 -6.36 -19.14 -11.37
C LEU A 328 -7.88 -19.12 -11.56
N ASP A 329 -8.48 -20.16 -12.14
CA ASP A 329 -9.95 -20.32 -12.23
C ASP A 329 -10.57 -20.50 -10.84
N HIS A 330 -9.90 -21.22 -9.94
CA HIS A 330 -10.31 -21.32 -8.54
C HIS A 330 -10.27 -19.96 -7.85
N VAL A 331 -9.16 -19.22 -7.97
CA VAL A 331 -9.02 -17.86 -7.41
C VAL A 331 -10.11 -16.95 -7.97
N ALA A 332 -10.32 -16.97 -9.29
CA ALA A 332 -11.38 -16.23 -9.96
C ALA A 332 -12.73 -16.49 -9.30
N ARG A 333 -13.10 -17.76 -9.11
CA ARG A 333 -14.37 -18.14 -8.49
C ARG A 333 -14.52 -17.66 -7.05
N ILE A 334 -13.53 -17.89 -6.18
CA ILE A 334 -13.65 -17.58 -4.75
C ILE A 334 -13.60 -16.07 -4.45
N THR A 335 -12.96 -15.29 -5.32
CA THR A 335 -12.84 -13.82 -5.17
C THR A 335 -13.91 -13.03 -5.93
N GLU A 336 -14.76 -13.69 -6.71
CA GLU A 336 -15.85 -13.04 -7.48
C GLU A 336 -16.75 -12.13 -6.61
N PRO A 337 -17.25 -12.55 -5.43
CA PRO A 337 -18.09 -11.68 -4.62
C PRO A 337 -17.35 -10.41 -4.13
N LEU A 338 -16.05 -10.53 -3.83
CA LEU A 338 -15.22 -9.41 -3.39
C LEU A 338 -14.98 -8.43 -4.54
N ARG A 339 -14.72 -8.92 -5.75
CA ARG A 339 -14.57 -8.07 -6.94
C ARG A 339 -15.86 -7.35 -7.30
N ALA A 340 -17.00 -8.04 -7.25
CA ALA A 340 -18.31 -7.43 -7.50
C ALA A 340 -18.60 -6.32 -6.48
N THR A 341 -18.30 -6.56 -5.20
CA THR A 341 -18.40 -5.57 -4.13
C THR A 341 -17.52 -4.35 -4.41
N LEU A 342 -16.22 -4.58 -4.67
CA LEU A 342 -15.26 -3.50 -4.92
C LEU A 342 -15.66 -2.68 -6.15
N LYS A 343 -16.13 -3.32 -7.22
CA LYS A 343 -16.64 -2.63 -8.41
C LYS A 343 -17.77 -1.68 -8.07
N LEU A 344 -18.78 -2.15 -7.32
CA LEU A 344 -19.90 -1.31 -6.88
C LEU A 344 -19.44 -0.17 -5.96
N GLN A 345 -18.50 -0.42 -5.04
CA GLN A 345 -17.93 0.61 -4.16
C GLN A 345 -17.20 1.69 -4.97
N CYS A 346 -16.45 1.30 -6.01
CA CYS A 346 -15.77 2.23 -6.90
C CYS A 346 -16.75 3.05 -7.74
N GLU A 347 -17.79 2.42 -8.30
CA GLU A 347 -18.80 3.08 -9.15
C GLU A 347 -19.68 4.05 -8.36
N THR A 348 -20.00 3.72 -7.10
CA THR A 348 -20.89 4.54 -6.25
C THR A 348 -20.13 5.48 -5.32
N GLY A 349 -18.84 5.24 -5.07
CA GLY A 349 -18.06 5.94 -4.05
C GLY A 349 -18.49 5.64 -2.61
N ARG A 350 -19.31 4.60 -2.37
CA ARG A 350 -19.91 4.30 -1.06
C ARG A 350 -19.34 3.01 -0.47
N LEU A 351 -19.21 2.98 0.85
CA LEU A 351 -18.74 1.79 1.58
C LEU A 351 -19.75 0.64 1.51
N LEU A 352 -21.04 0.95 1.63
CA LEU A 352 -22.15 0.00 1.56
C LEU A 352 -22.99 0.29 0.31
N PRO A 353 -22.51 -0.11 -0.88
CA PRO A 353 -23.12 0.30 -2.14
C PRO A 353 -24.47 -0.35 -2.43
N TRP A 354 -24.88 -1.35 -1.62
CA TRP A 354 -26.11 -2.12 -1.84
C TRP A 354 -27.38 -1.44 -1.33
N TYR A 355 -27.26 -0.41 -0.48
CA TYR A 355 -28.41 0.24 0.16
C TYR A 355 -28.56 1.67 -0.35
N ALA A 356 -29.78 2.18 -0.43
CA ALA A 356 -30.05 3.61 -0.59
C ALA A 356 -29.59 4.40 0.65
N ASN A 357 -29.67 5.74 0.62
CA ASN A 357 -29.27 6.55 1.78
C ASN A 357 -30.31 6.52 2.91
N ASP A 358 -31.55 6.23 2.56
CA ASP A 358 -32.74 6.20 3.41
C ASP A 358 -33.20 4.78 3.76
N ASP A 359 -32.44 3.76 3.33
CA ASP A 359 -32.74 2.37 3.64
C ASP A 359 -32.55 2.09 5.14
N LEU A 360 -33.59 1.53 5.76
CA LEU A 360 -33.52 0.97 7.11
C LEU A 360 -32.94 -0.44 7.04
N VAL A 361 -31.65 -0.56 7.37
CA VAL A 361 -30.91 -1.84 7.34
C VAL A 361 -30.90 -2.47 8.74
N SER A 362 -31.11 -3.78 8.80
CA SER A 362 -31.04 -4.51 10.07
C SER A 362 -29.62 -4.52 10.64
N ILE A 363 -29.50 -4.45 11.98
CA ILE A 363 -28.19 -4.46 12.65
C ILE A 363 -27.41 -5.75 12.40
N THR A 364 -28.11 -6.87 12.24
CA THR A 364 -27.54 -8.18 11.93
C THR A 364 -26.86 -8.16 10.56
N GLU A 365 -27.52 -7.56 9.56
CA GLU A 365 -26.97 -7.40 8.23
C GLU A 365 -25.78 -6.43 8.23
N LEU A 366 -25.93 -5.26 8.86
CA LEU A 366 -24.86 -4.26 8.96
C LEU A 366 -23.59 -4.83 9.63
N TYR A 367 -23.76 -5.59 10.72
CA TYR A 367 -22.66 -6.25 11.42
C TYR A 367 -21.87 -7.20 10.50
N THR A 368 -22.56 -8.07 9.76
CA THR A 368 -21.88 -9.03 8.86
C THR A 368 -21.10 -8.33 7.75
N ARG A 369 -21.60 -7.19 7.25
CA ARG A 369 -20.95 -6.41 6.19
C ARG A 369 -19.74 -5.61 6.68
N LEU A 370 -19.83 -5.00 7.86
CA LEU A 370 -18.76 -4.15 8.41
C LEU A 370 -17.66 -4.95 9.11
N MET A 371 -18.02 -5.99 9.85
CA MET A 371 -17.06 -6.80 10.60
C MET A 371 -16.49 -7.97 9.79
N GLY A 372 -17.16 -8.36 8.70
CA GLY A 372 -16.81 -9.56 7.94
C GLY A 372 -17.05 -10.87 8.69
N ASN A 373 -17.73 -10.84 9.85
CA ASN A 373 -18.09 -12.02 10.62
C ASN A 373 -19.49 -12.50 10.19
N PRO A 374 -19.64 -13.68 9.56
CA PRO A 374 -20.94 -14.16 9.09
C PRO A 374 -21.84 -14.72 10.22
N PHE A 375 -21.29 -14.95 11.41
CA PHE A 375 -22.01 -15.49 12.56
C PHE A 375 -22.56 -14.35 13.43
N TRP A 376 -23.87 -14.13 13.34
CA TRP A 376 -24.60 -13.13 14.14
C TRP A 376 -25.58 -13.78 15.14
N THR A 377 -25.66 -15.11 15.12
CA THR A 377 -26.42 -15.93 16.07
C THR A 377 -25.53 -16.92 16.81
N ALA A 378 -25.97 -17.40 17.96
CA ALA A 378 -25.26 -18.33 18.83
C ALA A 378 -25.37 -19.80 18.36
N ILE A 379 -24.97 -20.09 17.12
CA ILE A 379 -24.95 -21.45 16.55
C ILE A 379 -23.56 -22.10 16.65
N SER A 380 -23.51 -23.43 16.59
CA SER A 380 -22.24 -24.15 16.38
C SER A 380 -21.62 -23.77 15.04
N ARG A 381 -20.34 -23.41 15.08
CA ARG A 381 -19.60 -22.85 13.94
C ARG A 381 -18.79 -23.90 13.20
N GLU A 382 -18.39 -25.00 13.85
CA GLU A 382 -17.40 -25.95 13.30
C GLU A 382 -17.82 -26.50 11.95
N ALA A 383 -19.06 -27.00 11.83
CA ALA A 383 -19.55 -27.59 10.59
C ALA A 383 -19.53 -26.63 9.39
N PHE A 384 -19.88 -25.35 9.61
CA PHE A 384 -19.86 -24.33 8.56
C PHE A 384 -18.44 -23.91 8.21
N VAL A 385 -17.58 -23.76 9.21
CA VAL A 385 -16.17 -23.38 9.03
C VAL A 385 -15.43 -24.48 8.26
N ASP A 386 -15.62 -25.74 8.63
CA ASP A 386 -14.94 -26.87 7.99
C ASP A 386 -15.41 -27.07 6.56
N ARG A 387 -16.73 -27.01 6.32
CA ARG A 387 -17.31 -27.04 4.97
C ARG A 387 -16.82 -25.88 4.11
N TYR A 388 -16.76 -24.68 4.66
CA TYR A 388 -16.24 -23.52 3.92
C TYR A 388 -14.75 -23.69 3.60
N ARG A 389 -13.95 -24.24 4.51
CA ARG A 389 -12.52 -24.49 4.30
C ARG A 389 -12.19 -25.57 3.26
N GLU A 390 -13.15 -26.38 2.81
CA GLU A 390 -12.91 -27.37 1.76
C GLU A 390 -12.61 -26.74 0.39
N GLY A 391 -13.19 -25.59 0.09
CA GLY A 391 -12.99 -24.94 -1.20
C GLY A 391 -13.32 -23.45 -1.24
N PHE A 392 -13.45 -22.81 -0.08
CA PHE A 392 -13.82 -21.40 0.09
C PHE A 392 -15.03 -20.99 -0.75
N ASP A 393 -16.01 -21.88 -0.84
CA ASP A 393 -17.20 -21.69 -1.68
C ASP A 393 -18.15 -20.68 -1.04
N PRO A 394 -18.44 -19.53 -1.68
CA PRO A 394 -19.34 -18.52 -1.15
C PRO A 394 -20.75 -19.04 -0.85
N ARG A 395 -21.19 -20.13 -1.50
CA ARG A 395 -22.50 -20.75 -1.27
C ARG A 395 -22.68 -21.18 0.19
N VAL A 396 -21.60 -21.56 0.87
CA VAL A 396 -21.67 -21.93 2.30
C VAL A 396 -22.11 -20.75 3.17
N LEU A 397 -21.70 -19.53 2.82
CA LEU A 397 -22.08 -18.32 3.54
C LEU A 397 -23.54 -17.94 3.27
N ILE A 398 -24.05 -18.22 2.07
CA ILE A 398 -25.46 -18.02 1.71
C ILE A 398 -26.35 -18.96 2.53
N ASP A 399 -26.02 -20.26 2.57
CA ASP A 399 -26.77 -21.24 3.36
C ASP A 399 -26.76 -20.89 4.85
N LEU A 400 -25.61 -20.48 5.37
CA LEU A 400 -25.45 -20.03 6.75
C LEU A 400 -26.37 -18.83 7.04
N HIS A 401 -26.41 -17.84 6.14
CA HIS A 401 -27.27 -16.69 6.31
C HIS A 401 -28.76 -17.05 6.30
N GLN A 402 -29.18 -17.92 5.38
CA GLN A 402 -30.58 -18.40 5.29
C GLN A 402 -30.99 -19.16 6.55
N ARG A 403 -30.13 -20.05 7.04
CA ARG A 403 -30.37 -20.81 8.28
C ARG A 403 -30.53 -19.91 9.49
N GLN A 404 -29.58 -19.01 9.73
CA GLN A 404 -29.63 -18.07 10.86
C GLN A 404 -30.90 -17.20 10.81
N SER A 405 -31.29 -16.77 9.61
CA SER A 405 -32.50 -15.96 9.41
C SER A 405 -33.78 -16.74 9.72
N MET A 406 -33.84 -18.01 9.32
CA MET A 406 -34.99 -18.89 9.58
C MET A 406 -35.11 -19.23 11.07
N GLU A 407 -34.02 -19.67 11.70
CA GLU A 407 -33.99 -20.06 13.11
C GLU A 407 -34.24 -18.87 14.06
N HIS A 408 -33.79 -17.66 13.69
CA HIS A 408 -34.10 -16.46 14.46
C HIS A 408 -35.59 -16.07 14.35
N ARG A 409 -36.21 -16.21 13.17
CA ARG A 409 -37.65 -15.93 12.98
C ARG A 409 -38.54 -16.88 13.78
N THR A 410 -38.13 -18.13 13.96
CA THR A 410 -38.85 -19.11 14.77
C THR A 410 -38.58 -18.98 16.27
N GLY A 411 -37.69 -18.06 16.68
CA GLY A 411 -37.29 -17.87 18.08
C GLY A 411 -36.41 -19.00 18.62
N ALA A 412 -35.87 -19.85 17.76
CA ALA A 412 -35.13 -21.05 18.16
C ALA A 412 -33.71 -20.74 18.65
N ILE A 413 -33.16 -19.58 18.31
CA ILE A 413 -31.75 -19.23 18.54
C ILE A 413 -31.58 -17.76 18.97
N GLN A 414 -30.65 -17.53 19.90
CA GLN A 414 -30.28 -16.21 20.41
C GLN A 414 -29.21 -15.53 19.55
N LEU A 415 -29.11 -14.20 19.68
CA LEU A 415 -28.06 -13.40 19.05
C LEU A 415 -26.69 -13.71 19.64
N ASP A 416 -25.65 -13.63 18.82
CA ASP A 416 -24.27 -13.78 19.28
C ASP A 416 -23.84 -12.56 20.13
N MET A 417 -23.08 -12.81 21.20
CA MET A 417 -22.60 -11.73 22.08
C MET A 417 -21.75 -10.69 21.34
N ALA A 418 -21.04 -11.07 20.28
CA ALA A 418 -20.27 -10.13 19.47
C ALA A 418 -21.17 -9.13 18.73
N LEU A 419 -22.34 -9.57 18.25
CA LEU A 419 -23.33 -8.67 17.67
C LEU A 419 -23.86 -7.70 18.71
N TYR A 420 -24.18 -8.20 19.92
CA TYR A 420 -24.68 -7.34 21.00
C TYR A 420 -23.67 -6.24 21.37
N GLN A 421 -22.38 -6.60 21.52
CA GLN A 421 -21.32 -5.63 21.79
C GLN A 421 -21.12 -4.64 20.65
N PHE A 422 -21.24 -5.08 19.41
CA PHE A 422 -21.16 -4.22 18.24
C PHE A 422 -22.32 -3.21 18.22
N ALA A 423 -23.56 -3.68 18.41
CA ALA A 423 -24.75 -2.85 18.41
C ALA A 423 -24.76 -1.81 19.53
N HIS A 424 -24.20 -2.13 20.71
CA HIS A 424 -24.11 -1.19 21.83
C HIS A 424 -23.02 -0.11 21.63
N ARG A 425 -22.06 -0.32 20.72
CA ARG A 425 -20.96 0.63 20.46
C ARG A 425 -21.22 1.58 19.30
N LEU A 426 -22.24 1.30 18.49
CA LEU A 426 -22.81 2.22 17.51
C LEU A 426 -23.75 3.19 18.22
#